data_AF-A0A969AUF1-F1
#
_entry.id   AF-A0A969AUF1-F1
#
_cell.length_a   1.000
_cell.length_b   1.000
_cell.length_c   1.000
_cell.angle_alpha   90.00
_cell.angle_beta   90.00
_cell.angle_gamma   90.00
#
_symmetry.space_group_name_H-M   'P 1'
#
loop_
_entity.id
_entity.type
_entity.pdbx_description
1 polymer ?
#
loop_
_entity_poly.entity_id
_entity_poly.type
_entity_poly.pdbx_seq_one_letter_code
_entity_poly.pdbx_strand_id
1 'polypeptide(L)'
;MVWDSIYTDKIFKYDNRHQYGFNRKLDNQNKGQQIHDFGLHVITPYADQYPTLQADIECLGLTAMGNEVLVRLPDDQTLLDEINELVRTDKFIRRKNSGSLPASIKKILDGRSEENAKRRERVEGILRQLIAQADVFACQIKVNISSRDARTVFTEGLTYLVDNVYTKLNYVESGFENEDEVRDFQ
;
A
#
# COMPACT_ATOMS: atom_id res chain seq x y z
N MET A 1 9.56 7.08 0.42
CA MET A 1 10.09 5.76 0.02
C MET A 1 9.44 5.35 -1.30
N VAL A 2 9.99 4.41 -2.05
CA VAL A 2 9.39 3.93 -3.32
C VAL A 2 7.97 3.39 -3.12
N TRP A 3 7.66 2.88 -1.93
CA TRP A 3 6.31 2.49 -1.55
C TRP A 3 5.27 3.62 -1.66
N ASP A 4 5.66 4.85 -1.29
CA ASP A 4 4.74 5.99 -1.26
C ASP A 4 4.35 6.48 -2.67
N SER A 5 5.10 6.10 -3.72
CA SER A 5 4.74 6.40 -5.11
C SER A 5 3.83 5.35 -5.75
N ILE A 6 3.80 4.13 -5.21
CA ILE A 6 2.95 3.04 -5.71
C ILE A 6 1.60 3.06 -5.01
N TYR A 7 1.59 3.41 -3.73
CA TYR A 7 0.39 3.45 -2.90
C TYR A 7 0.07 4.89 -2.45
N THR A 8 -0.30 5.73 -3.41
CA THR A 8 -0.60 7.15 -3.17
C THR A 8 -2.02 7.37 -2.65
N ASP A 9 -2.93 6.47 -3.00
CA ASP A 9 -4.36 6.66 -2.76
C ASP A 9 -4.65 6.61 -1.25
N LYS A 10 -5.54 7.51 -0.82
CA LYS A 10 -6.03 7.63 0.56
C LYS A 10 -7.53 7.45 0.66
N ILE A 11 -8.20 7.48 -0.50
CA ILE A 11 -9.64 7.37 -0.63
C ILE A 11 -9.89 6.19 -1.54
N PHE A 12 -10.67 5.24 -1.04
CA PHE A 12 -11.20 4.12 -1.76
C PHE A 12 -12.58 4.51 -2.30
N LYS A 13 -12.75 4.45 -3.60
CA LYS A 13 -14.04 4.70 -4.26
C LYS A 13 -14.72 3.36 -4.46
N TYR A 14 -15.73 3.08 -3.64
CA TYR A 14 -16.51 1.85 -3.74
C TYR A 14 -17.49 1.93 -4.90
N ASP A 15 -18.22 3.04 -5.01
CA ASP A 15 -19.07 3.37 -6.15
C ASP A 15 -19.10 4.90 -6.39
N ASN A 16 -20.00 5.37 -7.25
CA ASN A 16 -20.12 6.79 -7.56
C ASN A 16 -20.56 7.69 -6.39
N ARG A 17 -21.21 7.10 -5.37
CA ARG A 17 -21.79 7.79 -4.21
C ARG A 17 -20.98 7.55 -2.94
N HIS A 18 -20.32 6.40 -2.82
CA HIS A 18 -19.61 5.97 -1.61
C HIS A 18 -18.10 6.03 -1.81
N GLN A 19 -17.46 6.91 -1.04
CA GLN A 19 -16.01 7.04 -0.97
C GLN A 19 -15.58 6.98 0.49
N TYR A 20 -14.61 6.11 0.78
CA TYR A 20 -14.16 5.85 2.14
C TYR A 20 -12.68 6.16 2.27
N GLY A 21 -12.31 6.86 3.34
CA GLY A 21 -10.92 6.87 3.78
C GLY A 21 -10.55 5.51 4.40
N PHE A 22 -9.29 5.10 4.26
CA PHE A 22 -8.81 3.85 4.84
C PHE A 22 -7.42 4.04 5.45
N ASN A 23 -7.16 3.25 6.48
CA ASN A 23 -5.88 3.16 7.16
C ASN A 23 -4.85 2.43 6.28
N ARG A 24 -3.57 2.79 6.44
CA ARG A 24 -2.51 2.24 5.61
C ARG A 24 -1.38 1.76 6.48
N LYS A 25 -0.95 0.52 6.26
CA LYS A 25 0.15 -0.10 6.98
C LYS A 25 1.06 -0.82 6.00
N LEU A 26 2.36 -0.67 6.20
CA LEU A 26 3.40 -1.41 5.49
C LEU A 26 4.24 -2.14 6.54
N ASP A 27 4.37 -3.46 6.41
CA ASP A 27 5.06 -4.32 7.38
C ASP A 27 4.49 -4.13 8.79
N ASN A 28 5.19 -3.47 9.71
CA ASN A 28 4.62 -3.11 11.01
C ASN A 28 4.54 -1.59 11.24
N GLN A 29 4.61 -0.82 10.15
CA GLN A 29 4.71 0.64 10.16
C GLN A 29 3.45 1.28 9.59
N ASN A 30 2.79 2.08 10.42
CA ASN A 30 1.63 2.87 10.01
C ASN A 30 2.04 3.99 9.05
N LYS A 31 1.29 4.18 7.98
CA LYS A 31 1.53 5.19 6.93
C LYS A 31 0.48 6.30 7.00
N GLY A 32 0.86 7.39 7.66
CA GLY A 32 -0.04 8.52 7.93
C GLY A 32 -0.91 8.25 9.15
N GLN A 33 -1.93 9.09 9.33
CA GLN A 33 -2.85 8.98 10.46
C GLN A 33 -3.75 7.72 10.32
N GLN A 34 -4.00 7.04 11.43
CA GLN A 34 -4.84 5.84 11.48
C GLN A 34 -6.19 6.21 12.11
N ILE A 35 -7.02 6.92 11.35
CA ILE A 35 -8.28 7.53 11.83
C ILE A 35 -9.53 6.86 11.25
N HIS A 36 -9.35 5.88 10.37
CA HIS A 36 -10.44 5.18 9.70
C HIS A 36 -10.76 3.85 10.39
N ASP A 37 -11.95 3.33 10.17
CA ASP A 37 -12.40 2.10 10.81
C ASP A 37 -11.78 0.85 10.20
N PHE A 38 -11.39 0.94 8.92
CA PHE A 38 -10.73 -0.15 8.20
C PHE A 38 -9.47 0.30 7.46
N GLY A 39 -8.65 -0.66 7.04
CA GLY A 39 -7.37 -0.39 6.39
C GLY A 39 -6.87 -1.44 5.42
N LEU A 40 -5.85 -1.04 4.66
CA LEU A 40 -5.00 -1.93 3.88
C LEU A 40 -3.66 -2.09 4.59
N HIS A 41 -3.25 -3.34 4.74
CA HIS A 41 -1.96 -3.72 5.27
C HIS A 41 -1.18 -4.53 4.25
N VAL A 42 -0.06 -3.99 3.80
CA VAL A 42 0.86 -4.73 2.95
C VAL A 42 2.02 -5.29 3.77
N ILE A 43 2.30 -6.57 3.59
CA ILE A 43 3.45 -7.27 4.15
C ILE A 43 4.43 -7.56 3.02
N THR A 44 5.63 -7.03 3.15
CA THR A 44 6.75 -7.36 2.25
C THR A 44 7.46 -8.64 2.73
N PRO A 45 8.18 -9.35 1.83
CA PRO A 45 9.05 -10.46 2.21
C PRO A 45 10.16 -10.11 3.22
N TYR A 46 10.33 -8.83 3.55
CA TYR A 46 11.39 -8.33 4.42
C TYR A 46 10.86 -7.87 5.78
N ALA A 47 9.56 -7.99 6.01
CA ALA A 47 9.01 -7.80 7.33
C ALA A 47 9.60 -8.85 8.28
N ASP A 48 9.97 -8.45 9.50
CA ASP A 48 10.50 -9.38 10.51
C ASP A 48 9.57 -10.58 10.76
N GLN A 49 8.26 -10.34 10.63
CA GLN A 49 7.18 -11.32 10.80
C GLN A 49 6.87 -12.14 9.53
N TYR A 50 7.50 -11.86 8.38
CA TYR A 50 7.22 -12.55 7.11
C TYR A 50 7.35 -14.07 7.19
N PRO A 51 8.37 -14.66 7.85
CA PRO A 51 8.49 -16.11 7.95
C PRO A 51 7.28 -16.78 8.62
N THR A 52 6.70 -16.14 9.63
CA THR A 52 5.48 -16.60 10.30
C THR A 52 4.27 -16.45 9.38
N LEU A 53 4.19 -15.32 8.67
CA LEU A 53 3.09 -15.02 7.76
C LEU A 53 3.12 -15.81 6.44
N GLN A 54 4.10 -16.69 6.21
CA GLN A 54 4.06 -17.62 5.08
C GLN A 54 2.95 -18.67 5.22
N ALA A 55 2.55 -19.00 6.45
CA ALA A 55 1.39 -19.84 6.68
C ALA A 55 0.12 -19.02 6.51
N ASP A 56 -0.76 -19.44 5.58
CA ASP A 56 -2.03 -18.74 5.33
C ASP A 56 -2.85 -18.61 6.61
N ILE A 57 -2.82 -19.61 7.51
CA ILE A 57 -3.57 -19.58 8.79
C ILE A 57 -3.24 -18.37 9.67
N GLU A 58 -1.98 -17.93 9.68
CA GLU A 58 -1.55 -16.74 10.43
C GLU A 58 -2.13 -15.46 9.80
N CYS A 59 -2.15 -15.41 8.46
CA CYS A 59 -2.77 -14.31 7.72
C CYS A 59 -4.29 -14.25 7.94
N LEU A 60 -4.97 -15.41 8.01
CA LEU A 60 -6.39 -15.48 8.35
C LEU A 60 -6.64 -14.98 9.78
N GLY A 61 -5.75 -15.32 10.72
CA GLY A 61 -5.82 -14.85 12.10
C GLY A 61 -5.72 -13.32 12.22
N LEU A 62 -4.82 -12.69 11.47
CA LEU A 62 -4.69 -11.22 11.46
C LEU A 62 -5.94 -10.51 10.93
N THR A 63 -6.63 -11.11 9.96
CA THR A 63 -7.83 -10.54 9.34
C THR A 63 -9.12 -10.88 10.09
N ALA A 64 -9.02 -11.45 11.29
CA ALA A 64 -10.15 -11.90 12.11
C ALA A 64 -11.07 -10.78 12.58
N MET A 65 -10.53 -9.59 12.81
CA MET A 65 -11.31 -8.44 13.27
C MET A 65 -12.22 -7.84 12.19
N GLY A 66 -12.02 -8.22 10.91
CA GLY A 66 -12.84 -7.70 9.81
C GLY A 66 -12.64 -6.21 9.53
N ASN A 67 -11.52 -5.63 9.92
CA ASN A 67 -11.22 -4.21 9.68
C ASN A 67 -9.96 -4.02 8.83
N GLU A 68 -9.35 -5.09 8.33
CA GLU A 68 -8.10 -5.00 7.60
C GLU A 68 -8.08 -5.97 6.42
N VAL A 69 -7.62 -5.46 5.28
CA VAL A 69 -7.22 -6.27 4.13
C VAL A 69 -5.72 -6.45 4.20
N LEU A 70 -5.28 -7.70 4.31
CA LEU A 70 -3.87 -8.05 4.32
C LEU A 70 -3.44 -8.46 2.91
N VAL A 71 -2.39 -7.83 2.40
CA VAL A 71 -1.76 -8.15 1.12
C VAL A 71 -0.35 -8.65 1.40
N ARG A 72 -0.13 -9.94 1.22
CA ARG A 72 1.17 -10.59 1.38
C ARG A 72 1.86 -10.66 0.03
N LEU A 73 2.91 -9.87 -0.15
CA LEU A 73 3.75 -9.94 -1.35
C LEU A 73 4.46 -11.30 -1.40
N PRO A 74 4.66 -11.88 -2.61
CA PRO A 74 5.44 -13.10 -2.74
C PRO A 74 6.93 -12.81 -2.46
N ASP A 75 7.68 -13.88 -2.16
CA ASP A 75 9.12 -13.76 -1.97
C ASP A 75 9.82 -13.48 -3.29
N ASP A 76 10.63 -12.43 -3.32
CA ASP A 76 11.43 -12.02 -4.48
C ASP A 76 12.76 -11.46 -3.97
N GLN A 77 13.84 -12.18 -4.25
CA GLN A 77 15.18 -11.77 -3.85
C GLN A 77 15.71 -10.60 -4.68
N THR A 78 15.24 -10.44 -5.92
CA THR A 78 15.64 -9.37 -6.85
C THR A 78 15.26 -7.99 -6.31
N LEU A 79 14.09 -7.89 -5.66
CA LEU A 79 13.62 -6.63 -5.12
C LEU A 79 14.54 -6.11 -3.98
N LEU A 80 15.10 -6.99 -3.14
CA LEU A 80 16.03 -6.56 -2.07
C LEU A 80 17.26 -5.92 -2.62
N ASP A 81 17.90 -6.60 -3.56
CA ASP A 81 19.18 -6.19 -4.10
C ASP A 81 19.03 -4.81 -4.74
N GLU A 82 17.97 -4.61 -5.51
CA GLU A 82 17.65 -3.34 -6.15
C GLU A 82 17.32 -2.23 -5.12
N ILE A 83 16.55 -2.53 -4.06
CA ILE A 83 16.27 -1.54 -2.99
C ILE A 83 17.56 -1.18 -2.23
N ASN A 84 18.39 -2.17 -1.88
CA ASN A 84 19.63 -1.97 -1.15
C ASN A 84 20.62 -1.12 -1.95
N GLU A 85 20.78 -1.40 -3.25
CA GLU A 85 21.60 -0.58 -4.15
C GLU A 85 21.07 0.84 -4.29
N LEU A 86 19.75 1.00 -4.43
CA LEU A 86 19.10 2.30 -4.53
C LEU A 86 19.39 3.15 -3.29
N VAL A 87 19.18 2.59 -2.09
CA VAL A 87 19.42 3.27 -0.81
C VAL A 87 20.90 3.59 -0.61
N ARG A 88 21.80 2.67 -0.99
CA ARG A 88 23.25 2.88 -0.89
C ARG A 88 23.72 4.02 -1.79
N THR A 89 23.19 4.07 -3.02
CA THR A 89 23.51 5.12 -4.00
C THR A 89 22.97 6.48 -3.56
N ASP A 90 21.73 6.55 -3.07
CA ASP A 90 21.14 7.77 -2.51
C ASP A 90 21.96 8.30 -1.32
N LYS A 91 22.38 7.43 -0.39
CA LYS A 91 23.25 7.81 0.73
C LYS A 91 24.60 8.33 0.24
N PHE A 92 25.19 7.70 -0.78
CA PHE A 92 26.47 8.14 -1.36
C PHE A 92 26.36 9.53 -1.97
N ILE A 93 25.34 9.78 -2.80
CA ILE A 93 25.11 11.07 -3.44
C ILE A 93 24.91 12.16 -2.38
N ARG A 94 24.03 11.92 -1.39
CA ARG A 94 23.77 12.89 -0.30
C ARG A 94 25.02 13.23 0.50
N ARG A 95 25.85 12.23 0.84
CA ARG A 95 27.10 12.44 1.59
C ARG A 95 28.14 13.23 0.80
N LYS A 96 28.20 13.06 -0.53
CA LYS A 96 29.19 13.74 -1.37
C LYS A 96 28.74 15.16 -1.76
N ASN A 97 27.45 15.42 -1.84
CA ASN A 97 26.89 16.71 -2.26
C ASN A 97 26.83 17.78 -1.15
N SER A 98 27.55 17.61 -0.04
CA SER A 98 27.47 18.49 1.15
C SER A 98 28.45 19.67 1.14
N GLY A 99 28.91 20.15 -0.03
CA GLY A 99 29.87 21.25 -0.14
C GLY A 99 30.16 21.72 -1.56
N SER A 100 31.10 22.66 -1.71
CA SER A 100 31.56 23.12 -3.02
C SER A 100 32.41 22.04 -3.69
N LEU A 101 31.86 21.40 -4.72
CA LEU A 101 32.51 20.32 -5.46
C LEU A 101 33.12 20.80 -6.78
N PRO A 102 34.30 20.28 -7.17
CA PRO A 102 34.83 20.41 -8.52
C PRO A 102 33.83 19.94 -9.60
N ALA A 103 33.84 20.60 -10.76
CA ALA A 103 32.93 20.29 -11.86
C ALA A 103 32.99 18.83 -12.34
N SER A 104 34.17 18.20 -12.30
CA SER A 104 34.36 16.78 -12.61
C SER A 104 33.62 15.85 -11.63
N ILE A 105 33.63 16.17 -10.35
CA ILE A 105 32.95 15.39 -9.31
C ILE A 105 31.44 15.60 -9.40
N LYS A 106 30.97 16.82 -9.68
CA LYS A 106 29.54 17.10 -9.94
C LYS A 106 29.01 16.25 -11.09
N LYS A 107 29.72 16.21 -12.23
CA LYS A 107 29.32 15.40 -13.39
C LYS A 107 29.20 13.90 -13.07
N ILE A 108 30.07 13.37 -12.20
CA ILE A 108 29.98 11.98 -11.73
C ILE A 108 28.73 11.77 -10.86
N LEU A 109 28.46 12.70 -9.93
CA LEU A 109 27.28 12.62 -9.07
C LEU A 109 25.98 12.74 -9.87
N ASP A 110 25.95 13.58 -10.90
CA ASP A 110 24.79 13.72 -11.79
C ASP A 110 24.53 12.42 -12.56
N GLY A 111 25.57 11.80 -13.11
CA GLY A 111 25.45 10.48 -13.77
C GLY A 111 24.95 9.38 -12.83
N ARG A 112 25.42 9.37 -11.57
CA ARG A 112 24.93 8.44 -10.55
C ARG A 112 23.49 8.74 -10.14
N SER A 113 23.09 10.01 -10.11
CA SER A 113 21.71 10.42 -9.84
C SER A 113 20.76 9.93 -10.93
N GLU A 114 21.15 10.07 -12.20
CA GLU A 114 20.37 9.58 -13.35
C GLU A 114 20.26 8.04 -13.35
N GLU A 115 21.36 7.33 -13.08
CA GLU A 115 21.36 5.88 -12.92
C GLU A 115 20.41 5.46 -11.78
N ASN A 116 20.44 6.17 -10.66
CA ASN A 116 19.58 5.85 -9.51
C ASN A 116 18.10 6.18 -9.77
N ALA A 117 17.80 7.17 -10.62
CA ALA A 117 16.44 7.45 -11.07
C ALA A 117 15.89 6.28 -11.90
N LYS A 118 16.67 5.74 -12.85
CA LYS A 118 16.29 4.54 -13.62
C LYS A 118 16.13 3.31 -12.72
N ARG A 119 17.00 3.16 -11.71
CA ARG A 119 16.87 2.10 -10.70
C ARG A 119 15.55 2.22 -9.93
N ARG A 120 15.15 3.44 -9.56
CA ARG A 120 13.87 3.70 -8.89
C ARG A 120 12.68 3.25 -9.74
N GLU A 121 12.65 3.60 -11.02
CA GLU A 121 11.59 3.17 -11.95
C GLU A 121 11.50 1.64 -12.04
N ARG A 122 12.66 0.96 -12.07
CA ARG A 122 12.70 -0.51 -12.07
C ARG A 122 12.14 -1.11 -10.78
N VAL A 123 12.55 -0.60 -9.62
CA VAL A 123 12.01 -1.03 -8.31
C VAL A 123 10.51 -0.83 -8.26
N GLU A 124 10.00 0.30 -8.78
CA GLU A 124 8.55 0.51 -8.86
C GLU A 124 7.84 -0.51 -9.76
N GLY A 125 8.45 -0.86 -10.90
CA GLY A 125 7.95 -1.90 -11.79
C GLY A 125 7.86 -3.27 -11.10
N ILE A 126 8.93 -3.68 -10.42
CA ILE A 126 8.98 -4.95 -9.67
C ILE A 126 7.91 -4.95 -8.58
N LEU A 127 7.80 -3.88 -7.79
CA LEU A 127 6.79 -3.79 -6.75
C LEU A 127 5.36 -3.87 -7.29
N ARG A 128 5.06 -3.22 -8.42
CA ARG A 128 3.73 -3.34 -9.07
C ARG A 128 3.45 -4.79 -9.47
N GLN A 129 4.45 -5.49 -10.01
CA GLN A 129 4.32 -6.89 -10.37
C GLN A 129 4.10 -7.78 -9.14
N LEU A 130 4.83 -7.56 -8.05
CA LEU A 130 4.68 -8.34 -6.82
C LEU A 130 3.32 -8.12 -6.17
N ILE A 131 2.80 -6.89 -6.19
CA ILE A 131 1.44 -6.61 -5.71
C ILE A 131 0.41 -7.33 -6.58
N ALA A 132 0.57 -7.33 -7.91
CA ALA A 132 -0.31 -8.05 -8.82
C ALA A 132 -0.30 -9.58 -8.61
N GLN A 133 0.75 -10.12 -8.00
CA GLN A 133 0.91 -11.55 -7.69
C GLN A 133 0.71 -11.86 -6.21
N ALA A 134 0.31 -10.87 -5.41
CA ALA A 134 0.21 -11.00 -3.98
C ALA A 134 -0.99 -11.85 -3.56
N ASP A 135 -0.82 -12.56 -2.46
CA ASP A 135 -1.94 -13.20 -1.79
C ASP A 135 -2.70 -12.17 -0.97
N VAL A 136 -4.02 -12.12 -1.14
CA VAL A 136 -4.90 -11.18 -0.42
C VAL A 136 -5.77 -11.93 0.56
N PHE A 137 -5.87 -11.40 1.78
CA PHE A 137 -6.67 -11.96 2.85
C PHE A 137 -7.56 -10.88 3.46
N ALA A 138 -8.80 -11.23 3.75
CA ALA A 138 -9.76 -10.38 4.44
C ALA A 138 -10.84 -11.25 5.09
N CYS A 139 -11.35 -10.84 6.25
CA CYS A 139 -12.40 -11.56 6.98
C CYS A 139 -12.11 -13.07 7.18
N GLN A 140 -10.89 -13.42 7.59
CA GLN A 140 -10.43 -14.82 7.78
C GLN A 140 -10.51 -15.70 6.53
N ILE A 141 -10.54 -15.12 5.33
CA ILE A 141 -10.55 -15.85 4.06
C ILE A 141 -9.45 -15.30 3.15
N LYS A 142 -8.85 -16.20 2.35
CA LYS A 142 -8.00 -15.83 1.23
C LYS A 142 -8.88 -15.41 0.04
N VAL A 143 -8.84 -14.13 -0.29
CA VAL A 143 -9.65 -13.54 -1.37
C VAL A 143 -9.00 -13.88 -2.71
N ASN A 144 -9.77 -14.50 -3.60
CA ASN A 144 -9.27 -14.84 -4.93
C ASN A 144 -9.37 -13.63 -5.85
N ILE A 145 -8.24 -12.93 -6.04
CA ILE A 145 -8.12 -11.78 -6.94
C ILE A 145 -7.25 -12.17 -8.11
N SER A 146 -7.81 -12.15 -9.32
CA SER A 146 -7.12 -12.48 -10.56
C SER A 146 -6.89 -11.22 -11.40
N SER A 147 -6.12 -10.27 -10.86
CA SER A 147 -5.76 -9.04 -11.58
C SER A 147 -4.25 -8.96 -11.84
N ARG A 148 -3.89 -8.34 -12.96
CA ARG A 148 -2.49 -8.01 -13.30
C ARG A 148 -2.09 -6.60 -12.88
N ASP A 149 -3.03 -5.85 -12.30
CA ASP A 149 -2.83 -4.46 -11.91
C ASP A 149 -2.85 -4.30 -10.38
N ALA A 150 -1.80 -3.67 -9.86
CA ALA A 150 -1.59 -3.49 -8.43
C ALA A 150 -2.73 -2.70 -7.74
N ARG A 151 -3.27 -1.68 -8.41
CA ARG A 151 -4.37 -0.87 -7.84
C ARG A 151 -5.65 -1.67 -7.73
N THR A 152 -5.91 -2.50 -8.73
CA THR A 152 -7.06 -3.40 -8.76
C THR A 152 -7.00 -4.40 -7.62
N VAL A 153 -5.83 -4.97 -7.32
CA VAL A 153 -5.64 -5.88 -6.16
C VAL A 153 -6.07 -5.22 -4.85
N PHE A 154 -5.66 -3.98 -4.62
CA PHE A 154 -6.07 -3.23 -3.42
C PHE A 154 -7.56 -2.90 -3.43
N THR A 155 -8.08 -2.46 -4.57
CA THR A 155 -9.48 -2.04 -4.72
C THR A 155 -10.43 -3.23 -4.51
N GLU A 156 -10.15 -4.38 -5.12
CA GLU A 156 -10.96 -5.59 -4.96
C GLU A 156 -10.89 -6.14 -3.52
N GLY A 157 -9.71 -6.11 -2.89
CA GLY A 157 -9.58 -6.52 -1.49
C GLY A 157 -10.41 -5.63 -0.55
N LEU A 158 -10.35 -4.30 -0.73
CA LEU A 158 -11.15 -3.35 0.06
C LEU A 158 -12.65 -3.49 -0.23
N THR A 159 -13.02 -3.71 -1.49
CA THR A 159 -14.41 -4.00 -1.89
C THR A 159 -14.93 -5.23 -1.15
N TYR A 160 -14.16 -6.33 -1.15
CA TYR A 160 -14.52 -7.55 -0.43
C TYR A 160 -14.70 -7.31 1.07
N LEU A 161 -13.83 -6.52 1.69
CA LEU A 161 -13.97 -6.17 3.11
C LEU A 161 -15.27 -5.41 3.37
N VAL A 162 -15.56 -4.38 2.58
CA VAL A 162 -16.78 -3.57 2.69
C VAL A 162 -18.03 -4.44 2.49
N ASP A 163 -18.02 -5.31 1.48
CA ASP A 163 -19.12 -6.22 1.13
C ASP A 163 -19.38 -7.34 2.15
N ASN A 164 -18.43 -7.61 3.04
CA ASN A 164 -18.59 -8.67 4.04
C ASN A 164 -18.82 -8.15 5.45
N VAL A 165 -18.35 -6.94 5.74
CA VAL A 165 -18.36 -6.37 7.08
C VAL A 165 -19.42 -5.29 7.17
N TYR A 166 -19.44 -4.33 6.24
CA TYR A 166 -20.27 -3.13 6.36
C TYR A 166 -21.67 -3.29 5.75
N THR A 167 -21.83 -4.12 4.73
CA THR A 167 -23.16 -4.52 4.20
C THR A 167 -23.91 -5.45 5.18
N LYS A 168 -23.20 -6.30 5.94
CA LYS A 168 -23.83 -7.14 6.99
C LYS A 168 -24.15 -6.36 8.27
N LEU A 169 -23.51 -5.20 8.48
CA LEU A 169 -23.66 -4.37 9.67
C LEU A 169 -24.64 -3.20 9.53
N ASN A 170 -25.39 -3.06 8.42
CA ASN A 170 -26.35 -1.96 8.28
C ASN A 170 -25.74 -0.55 8.51
N TYR A 171 -24.56 -0.26 7.95
CA TYR A 171 -24.16 1.14 7.71
C TYR A 171 -25.00 1.82 6.61
N VAL A 172 -26.08 1.14 6.15
CA VAL A 172 -27.15 1.63 5.27
C VAL A 172 -28.21 2.44 6.03
N GLU A 173 -28.20 2.50 7.37
CA GLU A 173 -29.18 3.32 8.11
C GLU A 173 -28.75 4.77 8.42
N SER A 174 -27.53 5.18 8.06
CA SER A 174 -27.06 6.57 8.23
C SER A 174 -26.61 7.20 6.91
N GLY A 175 -27.32 6.85 5.84
CA GLY A 175 -27.41 7.62 4.60
C GLY A 175 -28.60 8.58 4.58
N PHE A 176 -28.97 9.21 5.71
CA PHE A 176 -29.81 10.42 5.69
C PHE A 176 -28.86 11.60 5.46
N GLU A 177 -28.64 12.00 4.20
CA GLU A 177 -29.36 13.07 3.51
C GLU A 177 -29.31 14.40 4.28
N ASN A 178 -28.55 15.34 3.70
CA ASN A 178 -28.53 16.79 3.96
C ASN A 178 -29.40 17.29 5.13
N GLU A 179 -28.77 17.80 6.19
CA GLU A 179 -29.44 18.52 7.30
C GLU A 179 -30.09 19.88 6.90
N ASP A 180 -30.39 20.14 5.62
CA ASP A 180 -30.78 21.48 5.14
C ASP A 180 -32.21 21.61 4.58
N GLU A 181 -33.14 20.68 4.82
CA GLU A 181 -34.58 20.89 4.51
C GLU A 181 -35.53 20.38 5.61
N VAL A 182 -35.35 20.84 6.86
CA VAL A 182 -36.44 20.81 7.86
C VAL A 182 -36.76 22.23 8.31
N ARG A 183 -37.20 23.06 7.34
CA ARG A 183 -37.94 24.29 7.57
C ARG A 183 -38.76 24.62 6.32
N ASP A 184 -39.91 23.96 6.21
CA ASP A 184 -41.17 24.60 5.77
C ASP A 184 -42.23 23.53 5.57
N PHE A 185 -42.97 23.23 6.62
CA PHE A 185 -44.41 23.02 6.51
C PHE A 185 -45.07 23.69 7.72
N GLN A 186 -46.07 24.50 7.41
CA GLN A 186 -46.83 25.43 8.24
C GLN A 186 -47.50 24.78 9.46
#